data_AF-A0A3B8IJ01-F1
#
_entry.id   AF-A0A3B8IJ01-F1
#
_cell.length_a   1.000
_cell.length_b   1.000
_cell.length_c   1.000
_cell.angle_alpha   90.00
_cell.angle_beta   90.00
_cell.angle_gamma   90.00
#
_symmetry.space_group_name_H-M   'P 1'
#
loop_
_entity.id
_entity.type
_entity.pdbx_description
1 polymer ?
#
loop_
_entity_poly.entity_id
_entity_poly.type
_entity_poly.pdbx_seq_one_letter_code
_entity_poly.pdbx_strand_id
1 'polypeptide(L)' 'TGTDLNSIPVWAIKRIEVLRDGASAQYGSDAIAGVINIVLKDQTEGLTGGVTYGAYSTNVGEGYAV' A
#
# COMPACT_ATOMS: atom_id res chain seq x y z
N THR A 1 -3.66 -13.60 -11.64
CA THR A 1 -3.24 -13.62 -10.22
C THR A 1 -2.62 -12.27 -9.93
N GLY A 2 -3.15 -11.51 -8.96
CA GLY A 2 -2.69 -10.14 -8.67
C GLY A 2 -1.92 -10.08 -7.35
N THR A 3 -0.99 -9.15 -7.24
CA THR A 3 -0.23 -8.92 -6.02
C THR A 3 -1.13 -8.32 -4.93
N ASP A 4 -1.19 -8.96 -3.76
CA ASP A 4 -1.97 -8.49 -2.61
C ASP A 4 -1.10 -7.68 -1.64
N LEU A 5 -1.31 -6.37 -1.64
CA LEU A 5 -0.59 -5.41 -0.80
C LEU A 5 -1.11 -5.38 0.65
N ASN A 6 -2.26 -6.01 0.95
CA ASN A 6 -2.82 -6.02 2.30
C ASN A 6 -1.99 -6.85 3.28
N SER A 7 -1.11 -7.72 2.76
CA SER A 7 -0.19 -8.53 3.57
C SER A 7 0.92 -7.71 4.23
N ILE A 8 1.20 -6.50 3.73
CA ILE A 8 2.25 -5.63 4.26
C ILE A 8 1.63 -4.60 5.23
N PRO A 9 1.89 -4.72 6.54
CA PRO A 9 1.40 -3.73 7.48
C PRO A 9 2.05 -2.36 7.25
N VAL A 10 1.23 -1.30 7.20
CA VAL A 10 1.70 0.07 6.93
C VAL A 10 2.80 0.52 7.90
N TRP A 11 2.73 0.11 9.16
CA TRP A 11 3.72 0.47 10.18
C TRP A 11 5.10 -0.14 9.94
N ALA A 12 5.21 -1.20 9.13
CA ALA A 12 6.49 -1.84 8.79
C ALA A 12 7.19 -1.19 7.58
N ILE A 13 6.49 -0.31 6.85
CA ILE A 13 7.03 0.38 5.69
C ILE A 13 7.97 1.50 6.15
N LYS A 14 9.18 1.51 5.59
CA LYS A 14 10.17 2.58 5.80
C LYS A 14 9.99 3.70 4.78
N ARG A 15 9.88 3.34 3.51
CA ARG A 15 9.59 4.26 2.40
C ARG A 15 9.06 3.50 1.19
N ILE A 16 8.46 4.23 0.26
CA ILE A 16 8.00 3.72 -1.02
C ILE A 16 8.73 4.48 -2.13
N GLU A 17 9.28 3.73 -3.08
CA GLU A 17 9.95 4.26 -4.27
C GLU A 17 9.09 3.93 -5.48
N VAL A 18 8.86 4.91 -6.34
CA VAL A 18 8.02 4.74 -7.54
C VAL A 18 8.85 5.05 -8.78
N LEU A 19 9.01 4.04 -9.62
CA LEU A 19 9.64 4.16 -10.92
C LEU A 19 8.52 4.34 -11.96
N ARG A 20 8.41 5.56 -12.49
CA ARG A 20 7.43 5.91 -13.52
C ARG A 20 8.06 5.72 -14.90
N ASP A 21 7.35 5.01 -15.78
CA ASP A 21 7.72 4.66 -17.15
C ASP A 21 9.03 3.84 -17.31
N GLY A 22 8.96 2.71 -18.04
CA GLY A 22 10.15 1.99 -18.53
C GLY A 22 10.79 1.00 -17.56
N ALA A 23 10.17 0.70 -16.42
CA ALA A 23 10.67 -0.33 -15.51
C ALA A 23 10.54 -1.77 -16.09
N SER A 24 9.70 -1.97 -17.11
CA SER A 24 9.50 -3.26 -17.78
C SER A 24 10.75 -3.84 -18.46
N ALA A 25 11.74 -3.01 -18.80
CA ALA A 25 13.04 -3.49 -19.29
C ALA A 25 13.84 -4.28 -18.23
N GLN A 26 13.64 -3.97 -16.94
CA GLN A 26 14.31 -4.65 -15.82
C GLN A 26 13.39 -5.61 -15.08
N TYR A 27 12.09 -5.31 -15.01
CA TYR A 27 11.12 -6.00 -14.15
C TYR A 27 10.06 -6.80 -14.92
N GLY A 28 10.11 -6.80 -16.27
CA GLY A 28 9.28 -7.64 -17.12
C GLY A 28 7.93 -7.03 -17.54
N SER A 29 7.09 -7.84 -18.20
CA SER A 29 5.83 -7.40 -18.82
C SER A 29 4.81 -6.85 -17.85
N ASP A 30 4.92 -7.17 -16.56
CA ASP A 30 3.97 -6.72 -15.54
C ASP A 30 4.23 -5.27 -15.09
N ALA A 31 5.33 -4.66 -15.55
CA ALA A 31 5.77 -3.31 -15.20
C ALA A 31 5.45 -2.26 -16.29
N ILE A 32 4.36 -2.44 -17.05
CA ILE A 32 3.95 -1.53 -18.15
C ILE A 32 3.62 -0.12 -17.64
N ALA A 33 2.94 -0.01 -16.49
CA ALA A 33 2.57 1.27 -15.89
C ALA A 33 3.64 1.83 -14.92
N GLY A 34 4.73 1.07 -14.69
CA GLY A 34 5.78 1.38 -13.72
C GLY A 34 5.94 0.31 -12.63
N VAL A 35 6.83 0.58 -11.68
CA VAL A 35 7.14 -0.31 -10.54
C VAL A 35 7.07 0.46 -9.23
N ILE A 36 6.49 -0.19 -8.24
CA ILE A 36 6.48 0.27 -6.85
C ILE A 36 7.43 -0.65 -6.07
N ASN A 37 8.46 -0.06 -5.48
CA ASN A 37 9.34 -0.75 -4.55
C ASN A 37 9.00 -0.32 -3.12
N ILE A 38 8.61 -1.30 -2.29
CA ILE A 38 8.26 -1.07 -0.89
C ILE A 38 9.44 -1.50 -0.04
N VAL A 39 10.12 -0.52 0.57
CA VAL A 39 11.26 -0.78 1.44
C VAL A 39 10.76 -0.91 2.88
N LEU A 40 11.02 -2.07 3.49
CA LEU A 40 10.67 -2.36 4.88
C LEU A 40 11.74 -1.81 5.84
N LYS A 41 11.40 -1.73 7.12
CA LYS A 41 12.35 -1.33 8.18
C LYS A 41 13.36 -2.46 8.43
N ASP A 42 14.65 -2.10 8.53
CA ASP A 42 15.77 -3.07 8.61
C ASP A 42 15.94 -3.70 10.01
N GLN A 43 15.67 -2.93 11.07
CA GLN A 43 15.82 -3.34 12.46
C GLN A 43 14.70 -2.73 13.31
N THR A 44 13.79 -3.54 13.83
CA THR A 44 12.86 -3.18 14.91
C THR A 44 13.55 -3.38 16.27
N GLU A 45 14.77 -2.86 16.43
CA GLU A 45 15.50 -2.94 17.70
C GLU A 45 14.86 -1.99 18.71
N GLY A 46 13.82 -2.49 19.39
CA GLY A 46 13.02 -1.77 20.37
C GLY A 46 11.54 -2.17 20.34
N LEU A 47 10.80 -1.82 21.39
CA LEU A 47 9.35 -1.98 21.42
C LEU A 47 8.70 -0.87 20.59
N THR A 48 8.02 -1.23 19.49
CA THR A 48 7.25 -0.29 18.67
C THR A 48 5.76 -0.60 18.83
N GLY A 49 4.95 0.40 19.19
CA GLY A 49 3.50 0.27 19.37
C GLY A 49 2.78 1.55 18.98
N GLY A 50 1.58 1.43 18.43
CA GLY A 50 0.74 2.57 18.06
C GLY A 50 -0.73 2.21 18.28
N VAL A 51 -1.53 3.20 18.69
CA VAL A 51 -2.97 3.05 18.85
C VAL A 51 -3.63 3.95 17.82
N THR A 52 -4.52 3.38 17.01
CA THR A 52 -5.26 4.11 15.98
C THR A 52 -6.75 4.03 16.32
N TYR A 53 -7.44 5.16 16.30
CA TYR A 53 -8.90 5.26 16.46
C TYR A 53 -9.48 6.09 15.31
N GLY A 54 -10.65 5.71 14.81
CA GLY A 54 -11.31 6.39 13.70
C GLY A 54 -12.78 6.03 13.63
N ALA A 55 -13.59 6.88 12.99
CA ALA A 55 -15.01 6.67 12.77
C ALA A 55 -15.32 6.67 11.27
N TYR A 56 -16.20 5.77 10.83
CA TYR A 56 -16.69 5.72 9.46
C TYR A 56 -17.96 6.57 9.37
N SER A 57 -17.94 7.66 8.60
CA SER A 57 -19.13 8.47 8.31
C SER A 57 -19.65 8.14 6.93
N THR A 58 -20.46 7.10 6.82
CA THR A 58 -21.20 6.79 5.60
C THR A 58 -22.57 7.48 5.68
N ASN A 59 -22.70 8.59 4.96
CA ASN A 59 -24.01 9.15 4.64
C ASN A 59 -24.56 8.35 3.45
N VAL A 60 -25.28 7.26 3.72
CA VAL A 60 -26.09 6.63 2.67
C VAL A 60 -27.21 7.60 2.40
N GLY A 61 -27.12 8.35 1.30
CA GLY A 61 -28.16 9.29 0.91
C GLY A 61 -29.51 8.58 0.79
N GLU A 62 -30.57 9.24 1.26
CA GLU A 62 -31.99 8.83 1.18
C GLU A 62 -32.49 8.76 -0.28
N GLY A 63 -31.80 8.05 -1.16
CA GLY A 63 -32.13 7.90 -2.58
C GLY A 63 -32.03 6.46 -3.08
N TYR A 64 -31.80 5.49 -2.21
CA TYR A 64 -31.78 4.05 -2.55
C TYR A 64 -33.03 3.33 -2.04
N ALA A 65 -34.20 3.92 -2.30
CA ALA A 65 -35.47 3.19 -2.29
C ALA A 65 -35.93 3.06 -3.73
N VAL A 66 -35.96 1.81 -4.21
CA VAL A 66 -36.50 1.38 -5.51
C VAL A 66 -37.97 1.77 -5.68
#